data_AF-A0A231H1R1-F1
#
_entry.id   AF-A0A231H1R1-F1
#
_cell.length_a   1.000
_cell.length_b   1.000
_cell.length_c   1.000
_cell.angle_alpha   90.00
_cell.angle_beta   90.00
_cell.angle_gamma   90.00
#
_symmetry.space_group_name_H-M   'P 1'
#
loop_
_entity.id
_entity.type
_entity.pdbx_description
1 polymer ?
#
loop_
_entity_poly.entity_id
_entity_poly.type
_entity_poly.pdbx_seq_one_letter_code
_entity_poly.pdbx_strand_id
1 'polypeptide(L)'
;MADPQQNQQVGRRARNMRAKQSRIFEVAARLFAERGFAAVTTQQISDRADIAAGTLFRYASSKGQLLLMVYNEDFRSALETGARRARDIADPVGAITALLRPILVAAARNTENTIAYQRELLFGPPEETYREQGLALVAQLEAVLAEILLTAVAGSGEPTAAQREAARVAGRGLFAVLHMALVRPSTGVHPHHDPIADLHAQIAQLVAGFRSAAVSGT
;
A
#
# COMPACT_ATOMS: atom_id res chain seq x y z
N MET A 1 12.39 40.11 -13.41
CA MET A 1 13.67 39.40 -13.17
C MET A 1 13.71 39.02 -11.70
N ALA A 2 13.60 37.73 -11.36
CA ALA A 2 13.64 37.29 -9.96
C ALA A 2 15.09 37.37 -9.42
N ASP A 3 15.24 37.83 -8.18
CA ASP A 3 16.54 38.07 -7.52
C ASP A 3 17.29 36.74 -7.26
N PRO A 4 18.55 36.59 -7.74
CA PRO A 4 19.37 35.39 -7.50
C PRO A 4 19.53 35.01 -6.02
N GLN A 5 19.52 35.99 -5.10
CA GLN A 5 19.65 35.74 -3.66
C GLN A 5 18.38 35.12 -3.07
N GLN A 6 17.20 35.50 -3.57
CA GLN A 6 15.92 34.91 -3.19
C GLN A 6 15.84 33.44 -3.62
N ASN A 7 16.32 33.11 -4.82
CA ASN A 7 16.30 31.73 -5.32
C ASN A 7 17.25 30.79 -4.52
N GLN A 8 18.42 31.30 -4.08
CA GLN A 8 19.34 30.56 -3.22
C GLN A 8 18.78 30.32 -1.80
N GLN A 9 18.07 31.31 -1.23
CA GLN A 9 17.46 31.20 0.08
C GLN A 9 16.28 30.22 0.10
N VAL A 10 15.45 30.22 -0.96
CA VAL A 10 14.38 29.25 -1.18
C VAL A 10 14.96 27.83 -1.30
N GLY A 11 16.05 27.65 -2.07
CA GLY A 11 16.74 26.36 -2.19
C GLY A 11 17.29 25.83 -0.87
N ARG A 12 17.87 26.70 -0.02
CA ARG A 12 18.40 26.28 1.30
C ARG A 12 17.29 25.87 2.27
N ARG A 13 16.16 26.58 2.26
CA ARG A 13 14.98 26.23 3.06
C ARG A 13 14.38 24.89 2.64
N ALA A 14 14.23 24.64 1.34
CA ALA A 14 13.71 23.37 0.81
C ALA A 14 14.61 22.18 1.18
N ARG A 15 15.94 22.33 1.07
CA ARG A 15 16.90 21.28 1.49
C ARG A 15 16.79 20.97 2.98
N ASN A 16 16.73 21.99 3.83
CA ASN A 16 16.58 21.80 5.28
C ASN A 16 15.25 21.14 5.66
N MET A 17 14.16 21.47 4.95
CA MET A 17 12.86 20.84 5.16
C MET A 17 12.91 19.35 4.80
N ARG A 18 13.51 19.00 3.65
CA ARG A 18 13.69 17.60 3.23
C ARG A 18 14.55 16.80 4.20
N ALA A 19 15.70 17.35 4.64
CA ALA A 19 16.57 16.69 5.60
C ALA A 19 15.85 16.37 6.92
N LYS A 20 15.02 17.31 7.41
CA LYS A 20 14.19 17.08 8.60
C LYS A 20 13.13 16.01 8.35
N GLN A 21 12.44 16.05 7.21
CA GLN A 21 11.46 15.02 6.85
C GLN A 21 12.09 13.63 6.79
N SER A 22 13.26 13.49 6.15
CA SER A 22 14.00 12.21 6.11
C SER A 22 14.39 11.73 7.52
N ARG A 23 14.87 12.63 8.39
CA ARG A 23 15.21 12.26 9.78
C ARG A 23 13.98 11.82 10.58
N ILE A 24 12.84 12.49 10.41
CA ILE A 24 11.57 12.09 11.04
C ILE A 24 11.15 10.71 10.53
N PHE A 25 11.21 10.48 9.21
CA PHE A 25 10.89 9.21 8.58
C PHE A 25 11.75 8.07 9.14
N GLU A 26 13.08 8.22 9.14
CA GLU A 26 14.01 7.18 9.60
C GLU A 26 13.79 6.82 11.07
N VAL A 27 13.57 7.83 11.92
CA VAL A 27 13.31 7.65 13.35
C VAL A 27 11.96 6.99 13.59
N ALA A 28 10.91 7.45 12.92
CA ALA A 28 9.58 6.86 13.03
C ALA A 28 9.58 5.41 12.56
N ALA A 29 10.19 5.12 11.41
CA ALA A 29 10.32 3.77 10.85
C ALA A 29 11.02 2.83 11.83
N ARG A 30 12.15 3.27 12.40
CA ARG A 30 12.88 2.47 13.40
C ARG A 30 12.05 2.22 14.65
N LEU A 31 11.44 3.26 15.22
CA LEU A 31 10.66 3.12 16.45
C LEU A 31 9.43 2.23 16.25
N PHE A 32 8.69 2.37 15.14
CA PHE A 32 7.56 1.49 14.85
C PHE A 32 8.01 0.04 14.65
N ALA A 33 9.12 -0.19 13.95
CA ALA A 33 9.65 -1.54 13.75
C ALA A 33 10.09 -2.21 15.06
N GLU A 34 10.76 -1.46 15.96
CA GLU A 34 11.29 -1.98 17.23
C GLU A 34 10.24 -2.15 18.31
N ARG A 35 9.23 -1.27 18.37
CA ARG A 35 8.33 -1.16 19.53
C ARG A 35 6.86 -1.36 19.23
N GLY A 36 6.45 -1.39 17.96
CA GLY A 36 5.05 -1.44 17.58
C GLY A 36 4.34 -0.10 17.76
N PHE A 37 3.16 0.03 17.14
CA PHE A 37 2.42 1.28 17.05
C PHE A 37 1.94 1.76 18.41
N ALA A 38 1.45 0.86 19.27
CA ALA A 38 0.89 1.19 20.57
C ALA A 38 1.93 1.85 21.50
N ALA A 39 3.14 1.31 21.56
CA ALA A 39 4.19 1.75 22.49
C ALA A 39 4.94 3.01 22.05
N VAL A 40 4.84 3.40 20.77
CA VAL A 40 5.49 4.61 20.24
C VAL A 40 4.67 5.85 20.52
N THR A 41 5.33 6.97 20.84
CA THR A 41 4.71 8.30 20.97
C THR A 41 5.33 9.32 20.01
N THR A 42 4.58 10.37 19.68
CA THR A 42 5.10 11.49 18.87
C THR A 42 6.26 12.20 19.56
N GLN A 43 6.25 12.27 20.91
CA GLN A 43 7.33 12.83 21.71
C GLN A 43 8.63 12.03 21.55
N GLN A 44 8.57 10.69 21.64
CA GLN A 44 9.74 9.84 21.42
C GLN A 44 10.34 10.06 20.02
N ILE A 45 9.48 10.22 19.00
CA ILE A 45 9.91 10.50 17.63
C ILE A 45 10.57 11.88 17.55
N SER A 46 9.97 12.93 18.12
CA SER A 46 10.56 14.28 18.08
C SER A 46 11.90 14.36 18.81
N ASP A 47 12.00 13.74 19.98
CA ASP A 47 13.22 13.72 20.79
C ASP A 47 14.34 12.98 20.06
N ARG A 48 14.02 11.79 19.52
CA ARG A 48 15.00 10.96 18.81
C ARG A 48 15.40 11.55 17.45
N ALA A 49 14.48 12.28 16.81
CA ALA A 49 14.76 13.04 15.60
C ALA A 49 15.36 14.42 15.88
N ASP A 50 15.66 14.76 17.14
CA ASP A 50 16.30 16.03 17.53
C ASP A 50 15.58 17.26 16.92
N ILE A 51 14.26 17.29 17.11
CA ILE A 51 13.40 18.41 16.72
C ILE A 51 12.40 18.74 17.83
N ALA A 52 11.97 20.00 17.90
CA ALA A 52 10.87 20.36 18.78
C ALA A 52 9.55 19.67 18.35
N ALA A 53 8.69 19.30 19.30
CA ALA A 53 7.38 18.71 19.03
C ALA A 53 6.53 19.58 18.09
N GLY A 54 6.53 20.91 18.28
CA GLY A 54 5.87 21.86 17.36
C GLY A 54 6.39 21.80 15.93
N THR A 55 7.67 21.44 15.73
CA THR A 55 8.23 21.23 14.39
C THR A 55 7.73 19.93 13.77
N LEU A 56 7.60 18.85 14.56
CA LEU A 56 7.05 17.57 14.10
C LEU A 56 5.62 17.73 13.57
N PHE A 57 4.78 18.51 14.26
CA PHE A 57 3.40 18.79 13.86
C PHE A 57 3.27 19.50 12.51
N ARG A 58 4.33 20.11 11.97
CA ARG A 58 4.34 20.64 10.60
C ARG A 58 4.49 19.57 9.52
N TYR A 59 4.90 18.35 9.90
CA TYR A 59 5.09 17.22 8.99
C TYR A 59 4.03 16.13 9.20
N ALA A 60 3.59 15.93 10.45
CA ALA A 60 2.55 14.99 10.80
C ALA A 60 1.86 15.41 12.10
N SER A 61 0.55 15.63 12.03
CA SER A 61 -0.30 16.07 13.13
C SER A 61 -0.61 14.97 14.14
N SER A 62 -0.36 13.70 13.78
CA SER A 62 -0.66 12.55 14.63
C SER A 62 0.34 11.42 14.44
N LYS A 63 0.36 10.48 15.40
CA LYS A 63 1.09 9.21 15.28
C LYS A 63 0.61 8.38 14.08
N GLY A 64 -0.68 8.45 13.76
CA GLY A 64 -1.28 7.78 12.59
C GLY A 64 -0.73 8.32 11.27
N GLN A 65 -0.55 9.64 11.14
CA GLN A 65 0.09 10.23 9.96
C GLN A 65 1.56 9.83 9.81
N LEU A 66 2.30 9.73 10.92
CA LEU A 66 3.67 9.21 10.90
C LEU A 66 3.71 7.75 10.48
N LEU A 67 2.73 6.95 10.91
CA LEU A 67 2.60 5.56 10.49
C LEU A 67 2.30 5.46 8.99
N LEU A 68 1.33 6.23 8.48
CA LEU A 68 1.01 6.29 7.04
C LEU A 68 2.23 6.69 6.22
N MET A 69 2.95 7.74 6.64
CA MET A 69 4.18 8.20 5.99
C MET A 69 5.22 7.08 5.83
N VAL A 70 5.44 6.28 6.88
CA VAL A 70 6.40 5.16 6.86
C VAL A 70 5.87 3.99 6.03
N TYR A 71 4.66 3.53 6.32
CA TYR A 71 4.12 2.29 5.75
C TYR A 71 3.68 2.45 4.29
N ASN A 72 3.41 3.67 3.81
CA ASN A 72 3.25 3.93 2.39
C ASN A 72 4.53 3.63 1.60
N GLU A 73 5.71 3.90 2.17
CA GLU A 73 6.98 3.59 1.49
C GLU A 73 7.22 2.07 1.43
N ASP A 74 6.94 1.36 2.53
CA ASP A 74 6.97 -0.10 2.55
C ASP A 74 5.99 -0.71 1.53
N PHE A 75 4.75 -0.20 1.48
CA PHE A 75 3.74 -0.70 0.55
C PHE A 75 4.14 -0.41 -0.91
N ARG A 76 4.63 0.79 -1.21
CA ARG A 76 5.15 1.16 -2.54
C ARG A 76 6.27 0.22 -2.98
N SER A 77 7.29 0.04 -2.16
CA SER A 77 8.43 -0.83 -2.46
C SER A 77 8.01 -2.29 -2.68
N ALA A 78 7.07 -2.79 -1.86
CA ALA A 78 6.51 -4.12 -2.00
C ALA A 78 5.70 -4.27 -3.31
N LEU A 79 4.85 -3.29 -3.64
CA LEU A 79 4.06 -3.26 -4.87
C LEU A 79 4.95 -3.25 -6.11
N GLU A 80 5.96 -2.39 -6.15
CA GLU A 80 6.91 -2.31 -7.27
C GLU A 80 7.69 -3.62 -7.44
N THR A 81 8.11 -4.23 -6.32
CA THR A 81 8.79 -5.53 -6.33
C THR A 81 7.88 -6.63 -6.85
N GLY A 82 6.62 -6.64 -6.41
CA GLY A 82 5.60 -7.59 -6.86
C GLY A 82 5.30 -7.44 -8.35
N ALA A 83 5.09 -6.22 -8.82
CA ALA A 83 4.82 -5.92 -10.22
C ALA A 83 5.96 -6.36 -11.13
N ARG A 84 7.23 -6.17 -10.71
CA ARG A 84 8.38 -6.71 -11.44
C ARG A 84 8.38 -8.23 -11.52
N ARG A 85 8.02 -8.93 -10.43
CA ARG A 85 7.98 -10.40 -10.39
C ARG A 85 6.83 -11.00 -11.19
N ALA A 86 5.71 -10.30 -11.27
CA ALA A 86 4.51 -10.76 -11.97
C ALA A 86 4.65 -10.68 -13.50
N ARG A 87 5.48 -9.78 -14.02
CA ARG A 87 5.57 -9.44 -15.46
C ARG A 87 5.77 -10.64 -16.38
N ASP A 88 6.61 -11.58 -15.98
CA ASP A 88 7.03 -12.70 -16.84
C ASP A 88 6.26 -14.00 -16.55
N ILE A 89 5.15 -13.90 -15.80
CA ILE A 89 4.33 -15.06 -15.42
C ILE A 89 3.06 -15.08 -16.27
N ALA A 90 2.95 -16.08 -17.14
CA ALA A 90 1.80 -16.25 -18.03
C ALA A 90 0.51 -16.68 -17.31
N ASP A 91 0.64 -17.46 -16.23
CA ASP A 91 -0.51 -17.87 -15.43
C ASP A 91 -1.02 -16.71 -14.57
N PRO A 92 -2.27 -16.24 -14.73
CA PRO A 92 -2.80 -15.12 -13.94
C PRO A 92 -2.79 -15.38 -12.44
N VAL A 93 -3.06 -16.61 -12.00
CA VAL A 93 -3.05 -16.94 -10.56
C VAL A 93 -1.63 -16.82 -10.01
N GLY A 94 -0.64 -17.37 -10.72
CA GLY A 94 0.77 -17.23 -10.42
C GLY A 94 1.25 -15.78 -10.44
N ALA A 95 0.85 -14.98 -11.42
CA ALA A 95 1.21 -13.58 -11.56
C ALA A 95 0.66 -12.73 -10.40
N ILE A 96 -0.63 -12.90 -10.06
CA ILE A 96 -1.24 -12.24 -8.89
C ILE A 96 -0.55 -12.69 -7.60
N THR A 97 -0.27 -13.99 -7.46
CA THR A 97 0.45 -14.50 -6.27
C THR A 97 1.85 -13.89 -6.14
N ALA A 98 2.57 -13.74 -7.25
CA ALA A 98 3.88 -13.10 -7.28
C ALA A 98 3.82 -11.60 -6.97
N LEU A 99 2.78 -10.91 -7.43
CA LEU A 99 2.48 -9.51 -7.11
C LEU A 99 2.23 -9.30 -5.62
N LEU A 100 1.41 -10.16 -5.01
CA LEU A 100 0.96 -9.99 -3.63
C LEU A 100 1.98 -10.48 -2.59
N ARG A 101 2.85 -11.42 -2.95
CA ARG A 101 3.82 -12.02 -2.00
C ARG A 101 4.69 -10.99 -1.26
N PRO A 102 5.33 -9.99 -1.91
CA PRO A 102 6.11 -8.99 -1.19
C PRO A 102 5.27 -8.16 -0.21
N ILE A 103 4.01 -7.86 -0.54
CA ILE A 103 3.09 -7.11 0.31
C ILE A 103 2.77 -7.92 1.58
N LEU A 104 2.44 -9.21 1.41
CA LEU A 104 2.18 -10.12 2.52
C LEU A 104 3.41 -10.29 3.42
N VAL A 105 4.59 -10.46 2.85
CA VAL A 105 5.85 -10.53 3.60
C VAL A 105 6.11 -9.24 4.37
N ALA A 106 5.92 -8.08 3.72
CA ALA A 106 6.12 -6.79 4.36
C ALA A 106 5.16 -6.59 5.55
N ALA A 107 3.89 -6.96 5.37
CA ALA A 107 2.85 -6.88 6.39
C ALA A 107 3.09 -7.83 7.58
N ALA A 108 3.60 -9.03 7.31
CA ALA A 108 3.90 -10.03 8.35
C ALA A 108 5.06 -9.62 9.28
N ARG A 109 5.92 -8.67 8.87
CA ARG A 109 7.05 -8.20 9.71
C ARG A 109 6.59 -7.59 11.04
N ASN A 110 5.43 -6.91 11.04
CA ASN A 110 4.83 -6.38 12.25
C ASN A 110 3.30 -6.28 12.05
N THR A 111 2.58 -7.29 12.53
CA THR A 111 1.12 -7.39 12.38
C THR A 111 0.38 -6.25 13.08
N GLU A 112 0.83 -5.83 14.27
CA GLU A 112 0.24 -4.72 15.01
C GLU A 112 0.26 -3.43 14.18
N ASN A 113 1.42 -3.07 13.62
CA ASN A 113 1.55 -1.89 12.78
C ASN A 113 0.76 -2.00 11.48
N THR A 114 0.70 -3.19 10.87
CA THR A 114 -0.12 -3.42 9.67
C THR A 114 -1.60 -3.15 9.96
N ILE A 115 -2.12 -3.66 11.09
CA ILE A 115 -3.51 -3.42 11.49
C ILE A 115 -3.75 -1.93 11.73
N ALA A 116 -2.83 -1.26 12.44
CA ALA A 116 -2.92 0.17 12.67
C ALA A 116 -2.91 0.95 11.35
N TYR A 117 -2.03 0.60 10.40
CA TYR A 117 -1.95 1.22 9.08
C TYR A 117 -3.27 1.06 8.31
N GLN A 118 -3.83 -0.16 8.28
CA GLN A 118 -5.13 -0.42 7.63
C GLN A 118 -6.25 0.42 8.26
N ARG A 119 -6.26 0.57 9.59
CA ARG A 119 -7.25 1.40 10.28
C ARG A 119 -7.13 2.88 9.91
N GLU A 120 -5.91 3.42 9.92
CA GLU A 120 -5.67 4.82 9.53
C GLU A 120 -6.00 5.05 8.05
N LEU A 121 -5.72 4.08 7.18
CA LEU A 121 -6.04 4.15 5.76
C LEU A 121 -7.56 4.15 5.51
N LEU A 122 -8.32 3.29 6.19
CA LEU A 122 -9.76 3.17 6.00
C LEU A 122 -10.55 4.27 6.70
N PHE A 123 -10.25 4.54 7.96
CA PHE A 123 -11.06 5.39 8.84
C PHE A 123 -10.40 6.73 9.20
N GLY A 124 -9.25 7.05 8.60
CA GLY A 124 -8.60 8.34 8.77
C GLY A 124 -9.34 9.50 8.08
N PRO A 125 -8.93 10.75 8.37
CA PRO A 125 -9.58 11.94 7.81
C PRO A 125 -9.47 12.01 6.27
N PRO A 126 -10.51 12.50 5.55
CA PRO A 126 -10.56 12.51 4.09
C PRO A 126 -9.46 13.32 3.40
N GLU A 127 -9.05 14.44 3.97
CA GLU A 127 -8.14 15.42 3.35
C GLU A 127 -6.71 15.33 3.93
N GLU A 128 -6.29 14.12 4.31
CA GLU A 128 -4.97 13.88 4.90
C GLU A 128 -3.99 13.36 3.84
N THR A 129 -2.89 14.07 3.67
CA THR A 129 -1.94 13.86 2.56
C THR A 129 -1.34 12.46 2.52
N TYR A 130 -0.94 11.87 3.66
CA TYR A 130 -0.36 10.52 3.63
C TYR A 130 -1.44 9.46 3.41
N ARG A 131 -2.67 9.67 3.87
CA ARG A 131 -3.80 8.79 3.57
C ARG A 131 -4.15 8.82 2.10
N GLU A 132 -4.21 10.00 1.48
CA GLU A 132 -4.40 10.14 0.02
C GLU A 132 -3.32 9.38 -0.76
N GLN A 133 -2.06 9.49 -0.35
CA GLN A 133 -0.96 8.72 -0.95
C GLN A 133 -1.14 7.20 -0.78
N GLY A 134 -1.60 6.75 0.40
CA GLY A 134 -1.88 5.34 0.65
C GLY A 134 -3.03 4.82 -0.23
N LEU A 135 -4.10 5.61 -0.38
CA LEU A 135 -5.24 5.27 -1.25
C LEU A 135 -4.84 5.27 -2.73
N ALA A 136 -3.91 6.12 -3.14
CA ALA A 136 -3.33 6.08 -4.49
C ALA A 136 -2.54 4.78 -4.73
N LEU A 137 -1.82 4.25 -3.73
CA LEU A 137 -1.15 2.94 -3.82
C LEU A 137 -2.17 1.79 -3.91
N VAL A 138 -3.30 1.88 -3.21
CA VAL A 138 -4.41 0.93 -3.35
C VAL A 138 -4.94 0.95 -4.79
N ALA A 139 -5.25 2.13 -5.33
CA ALA A 139 -5.70 2.27 -6.71
C ALA A 139 -4.67 1.74 -7.72
N GLN A 140 -3.38 1.96 -7.46
CA GLN A 140 -2.29 1.41 -8.28
C GLN A 140 -2.26 -0.12 -8.23
N LEU A 141 -2.39 -0.72 -7.05
CA LEU A 141 -2.46 -2.18 -6.91
C LEU A 141 -3.68 -2.76 -7.64
N GLU A 142 -4.87 -2.16 -7.49
CA GLU A 142 -6.08 -2.56 -8.21
C GLU A 142 -5.89 -2.50 -9.73
N ALA A 143 -5.24 -1.44 -10.24
CA ALA A 143 -4.94 -1.30 -11.66
C ALA A 143 -3.99 -2.40 -12.15
N VAL A 144 -2.91 -2.70 -11.42
CA VAL A 144 -1.99 -3.79 -11.79
C VAL A 144 -2.69 -5.14 -11.77
N LEU A 145 -3.57 -5.39 -10.80
CA LEU A 145 -4.39 -6.61 -10.76
C LEU A 145 -5.30 -6.72 -11.99
N ALA A 146 -5.96 -5.62 -12.38
CA ALA A 146 -6.80 -5.58 -13.57
C ALA A 146 -6.00 -5.84 -14.86
N GLU A 147 -4.79 -5.28 -15.00
CA GLU A 147 -3.91 -5.51 -16.15
C GLU A 147 -3.47 -6.98 -16.27
N ILE A 148 -3.15 -7.63 -15.14
CA ILE A 148 -2.84 -9.08 -15.13
C ILE A 148 -4.03 -9.89 -15.63
N LEU A 149 -5.24 -9.55 -15.17
CA LEU A 149 -6.46 -10.23 -15.61
C LEU A 149 -6.72 -10.04 -17.11
N LEU A 150 -6.59 -8.79 -17.61
CA LEU A 150 -6.77 -8.49 -19.03
C LEU A 150 -5.78 -9.27 -19.90
N THR A 151 -4.52 -9.38 -19.48
CA THR A 151 -3.51 -10.17 -20.18
C THR A 151 -3.89 -11.65 -20.30
N ALA A 152 -4.62 -12.20 -19.32
CA ALA A 152 -5.05 -13.60 -19.32
C ALA A 152 -6.24 -13.93 -20.24
N VAL A 153 -6.91 -12.90 -20.77
CA VAL A 153 -8.02 -13.01 -21.75
C VAL A 153 -7.73 -12.28 -23.05
N ALA A 154 -6.61 -11.56 -23.13
CA ALA A 154 -6.14 -10.92 -24.35
C ALA A 154 -5.78 -12.01 -25.37
N GLY A 155 -6.68 -12.26 -26.32
CA GLY A 155 -6.33 -12.94 -27.56
C GLY A 155 -5.48 -12.04 -28.45
N SER A 156 -5.68 -12.11 -29.76
CA SER A 156 -4.97 -11.28 -30.75
C SER A 156 -5.51 -9.84 -30.90
N GLY A 157 -6.40 -9.38 -30.01
CA GLY A 157 -7.08 -8.07 -30.12
C GLY A 157 -7.09 -7.28 -28.82
N GLU A 158 -7.36 -5.97 -28.92
CA GLU A 158 -7.52 -5.10 -27.75
C GLU A 158 -8.74 -5.51 -26.91
N PRO A 159 -8.66 -5.45 -25.56
CA PRO A 159 -9.80 -5.75 -24.71
C PRO A 159 -11.01 -4.84 -25.01
N THR A 160 -12.22 -5.36 -24.89
CA THR A 160 -13.44 -4.56 -25.02
C THR A 160 -13.68 -3.69 -23.78
N ALA A 161 -14.60 -2.72 -23.86
CA ALA A 161 -14.99 -1.90 -22.70
C ALA A 161 -15.59 -2.77 -21.57
N ALA A 162 -16.36 -3.80 -21.92
CA ALA A 162 -16.93 -4.75 -20.96
C ALA A 162 -15.84 -5.56 -20.25
N GLN A 163 -14.82 -6.02 -20.99
CA GLN A 163 -13.68 -6.74 -20.40
C GLN A 163 -12.87 -5.87 -19.45
N ARG A 164 -12.63 -4.60 -19.82
CA ARG A 164 -11.97 -3.61 -18.93
C ARG A 164 -12.74 -3.38 -17.64
N GLU A 165 -14.05 -3.21 -17.72
CA GLU A 165 -14.89 -3.02 -16.53
C GLU A 165 -14.92 -4.27 -15.66
N ALA A 166 -15.06 -5.47 -16.25
CA ALA A 166 -15.00 -6.74 -15.52
C ALA A 166 -13.65 -6.93 -14.81
N ALA A 167 -12.53 -6.61 -15.47
CA ALA A 167 -11.20 -6.69 -14.88
C ALA A 167 -11.03 -5.70 -13.73
N ARG A 168 -11.58 -4.48 -13.87
CA ARG A 168 -11.57 -3.47 -12.81
C ARG A 168 -12.37 -3.91 -11.57
N VAL A 169 -13.54 -4.51 -11.77
CA VAL A 169 -14.36 -5.07 -10.69
C VAL A 169 -13.65 -6.24 -10.01
N ALA A 170 -13.07 -7.15 -10.78
CA ALA A 170 -12.31 -8.28 -10.25
C ALA A 170 -11.05 -7.84 -9.50
N GLY A 171 -10.33 -6.80 -9.99
CA GLY A 171 -9.19 -6.19 -9.31
C GLY A 171 -9.55 -5.64 -7.93
N ARG A 172 -10.70 -4.94 -7.82
CA ARG A 172 -11.24 -4.49 -6.52
C ARG A 172 -11.60 -5.66 -5.60
N GLY A 173 -12.20 -6.72 -6.15
CA GLY A 173 -12.50 -7.94 -5.40
C GLY A 173 -11.24 -8.60 -4.83
N LEU A 174 -10.18 -8.71 -5.65
CA LEU A 174 -8.88 -9.24 -5.23
C LEU A 174 -8.25 -8.38 -4.13
N PHE A 175 -8.34 -7.05 -4.22
CA PHE A 175 -7.91 -6.16 -3.15
C PHE A 175 -8.70 -6.37 -1.85
N ALA A 176 -10.02 -6.52 -1.92
CA ALA A 176 -10.85 -6.77 -0.74
C ALA A 176 -10.47 -8.08 -0.03
N VAL A 177 -10.18 -9.14 -0.81
CA VAL A 177 -9.70 -10.42 -0.29
C VAL A 177 -8.33 -10.28 0.36
N LEU A 178 -7.37 -9.59 -0.28
CA LEU A 178 -6.07 -9.29 0.31
C LEU A 178 -6.22 -8.52 1.62
N HIS A 179 -7.03 -7.46 1.62
CA HIS A 179 -7.29 -6.65 2.81
C HIS A 179 -7.81 -7.51 3.97
N MET A 180 -8.79 -8.38 3.71
CA MET A 180 -9.29 -9.33 4.71
C MET A 180 -8.19 -10.26 5.20
N ALA A 181 -7.35 -10.81 4.31
CA ALA A 181 -6.22 -11.65 4.72
C ALA A 181 -5.23 -10.92 5.64
N LEU A 182 -4.99 -9.61 5.41
CA LEU A 182 -4.10 -8.78 6.23
C LEU A 182 -4.65 -8.48 7.62
N VAL A 183 -5.96 -8.27 7.75
CA VAL A 183 -6.58 -7.88 9.03
C VAL A 183 -7.14 -9.06 9.82
N ARG A 184 -7.38 -10.22 9.19
CA ARG A 184 -7.95 -11.41 9.86
C ARG A 184 -7.24 -11.82 11.16
N PRO A 185 -5.89 -11.75 11.29
CA PRO A 185 -5.23 -12.04 12.57
C PRO A 185 -5.73 -11.18 13.75
N SER A 186 -6.30 -10.01 13.47
CA SER A 186 -6.87 -9.10 14.48
C SER A 186 -8.32 -9.39 14.85
N THR A 187 -9.04 -10.16 14.03
CA THR A 187 -10.49 -10.37 14.19
C THR A 187 -10.82 -11.63 14.98
N GLY A 188 -9.89 -12.59 15.06
CA GLY A 188 -10.13 -13.89 15.70
C GLY A 188 -11.11 -14.80 14.95
N VAL A 189 -11.55 -14.39 13.75
CA VAL A 189 -12.55 -15.12 12.96
C VAL A 189 -11.85 -16.17 12.09
N HIS A 190 -12.43 -17.37 12.03
CA HIS A 190 -11.91 -18.56 11.34
C HIS A 190 -10.51 -19.02 11.83
N PRO A 191 -10.38 -19.38 13.12
CA PRO A 191 -9.09 -19.70 13.73
C PRO A 191 -8.41 -20.95 13.16
N HIS A 192 -9.15 -21.80 12.43
CA HIS A 192 -8.64 -23.07 11.86
C HIS A 192 -8.20 -22.95 10.39
N HIS A 193 -8.24 -21.76 9.82
CA HIS A 193 -7.92 -21.53 8.41
C HIS A 193 -6.58 -20.82 8.25
N ASP A 194 -5.78 -21.27 7.28
CA ASP A 194 -4.59 -20.56 6.84
C ASP A 194 -5.00 -19.38 5.93
N PRO A 195 -4.78 -18.12 6.34
CA PRO A 195 -5.15 -16.95 5.53
C PRO A 195 -4.44 -16.90 4.18
N ILE A 196 -3.25 -17.49 4.05
CA ILE A 196 -2.51 -17.52 2.78
C ILE A 196 -3.11 -18.55 1.83
N ALA A 197 -3.44 -19.74 2.34
CA ALA A 197 -4.12 -20.77 1.55
C ALA A 197 -5.52 -20.29 1.08
N ASP A 198 -6.29 -19.67 1.98
CA ASP A 198 -7.60 -19.09 1.66
C ASP A 198 -7.48 -17.98 0.61
N LEU A 199 -6.49 -17.09 0.74
CA LEU A 199 -6.21 -16.04 -0.25
C LEU A 199 -5.92 -16.64 -1.63
N HIS A 200 -5.07 -17.66 -1.71
CA HIS A 200 -4.76 -18.32 -2.98
C HIS A 200 -6.00 -18.96 -3.62
N ALA A 201 -6.84 -19.64 -2.83
CA ALA A 201 -8.09 -20.22 -3.32
C ALA A 201 -9.06 -19.15 -3.84
N GLN A 202 -9.19 -18.03 -3.13
CA GLN A 202 -10.05 -16.92 -3.52
C GLN A 202 -9.53 -16.19 -4.79
N ILE A 203 -8.21 -16.05 -4.94
CA ILE A 203 -7.59 -15.56 -6.18
C ILE A 203 -7.99 -16.46 -7.36
N ALA A 204 -7.85 -17.78 -7.21
CA ALA A 204 -8.21 -18.73 -8.26
C ALA A 204 -9.70 -18.64 -8.64
N GLN A 205 -10.59 -18.51 -7.65
CA GLN A 205 -12.03 -18.33 -7.89
C GLN A 205 -12.35 -17.03 -8.64
N LEU A 206 -11.76 -15.91 -8.24
CA LEU A 206 -11.97 -14.60 -8.89
C LEU A 206 -11.42 -14.59 -10.32
N VAL A 207 -10.26 -15.20 -10.56
CA VAL A 207 -9.69 -15.35 -11.90
C VAL A 207 -10.59 -16.22 -12.78
N ALA A 208 -11.08 -17.35 -12.28
CA ALA A 208 -12.01 -18.22 -13.02
C ALA A 208 -13.32 -17.50 -13.34
N GLY A 209 -13.90 -16.79 -12.37
CA GLY A 209 -15.11 -15.99 -12.55
C GLY A 209 -14.94 -14.90 -13.60
N PHE A 210 -13.81 -14.18 -13.58
CA PHE A 210 -13.49 -13.17 -14.59
C PHE A 210 -13.39 -13.78 -15.99
N ARG A 211 -12.67 -14.90 -16.15
CA ARG A 211 -12.54 -15.58 -17.46
C ARG A 211 -13.89 -16.03 -18.00
N SER A 212 -14.78 -16.56 -17.16
CA SER A 212 -16.13 -16.93 -17.58
C SER A 212 -16.94 -15.72 -18.04
N ALA A 213 -16.91 -14.62 -17.29
CA ALA A 213 -17.62 -13.40 -17.66
C ALA A 213 -17.09 -12.76 -18.96
N ALA A 214 -15.77 -12.84 -19.18
CA ALA A 214 -15.13 -12.31 -20.38
C ALA A 214 -15.49 -13.07 -21.67
N VAL A 215 -15.88 -14.36 -21.56
CA VAL A 215 -16.32 -15.19 -22.69
C VAL A 215 -17.82 -15.04 -22.95
N SER A 216 -18.65 -14.89 -21.92
CA SER A 216 -20.10 -14.71 -22.08
C SER A 216 -20.53 -13.32 -22.56
N GLY A 217 -19.62 -12.35 -22.59
CA GLY A 217 -19.87 -10.97 -23.02
C GLY A 217 -19.64 -10.69 -24.51
N THR A 218 -19.38 -11.72 -25.32
CA THR A 218 -19.38 -11.68 -26.80
C THR A 218 -20.69 -12.23 -27.34
#